data_AF-A0A328BJE7-F1
#
_entry.id   AF-A0A328BJE7-F1
#
_cell.length_a   1.000
_cell.length_b   1.000
_cell.length_c   1.000
_cell.angle_alpha   90.00
_cell.angle_beta   90.00
_cell.angle_gamma   90.00
#
_symmetry.space_group_name_H-M   'P 1'
#
loop_
_entity.id
_entity.type
_entity.pdbx_description
1 polymer ?
#
loop_
_entity_poly.entity_id
_entity_poly.type
_entity_poly.pdbx_seq_one_letter_code
_entity_poly.pdbx_strand_id
1 'polypeptide(L)'
;MNTISPVARKLHAPVVAAQLSARGRTWRLLLSLLVGLAAFLLAPDLMLGARLMLAWDGYVVSALAMSWHLMAHADLGFIRRSARALNPRQNWTLMSVLLVLGSIVSLGAVLLLLHGLDDLAYKERLQYVLLSVGSVVGSWFLLHTLFTLRYAHLYFCQDPDRPGHELGGFRFAGAPPCSYWDFAYLASGIAITAQTPDVLITTKTMRRLVMLHSLLSFAYNTTVLALGINILSALL
;
A
#
# COMPACT_ATOMS: atom_id res chain seq x y z
N MET A 1 6.37 -3.35 36.44
CA MET A 1 5.41 -4.39 36.03
C MET A 1 3.99 -3.83 36.18
N ASN A 2 3.43 -3.24 35.12
CA ASN A 2 2.05 -2.74 35.12
C ASN A 2 1.11 -3.85 34.64
N THR A 3 0.48 -4.55 35.57
CA THR A 3 -0.54 -5.57 35.31
C THR A 3 -1.85 -4.87 34.94
N ILE A 4 -2.10 -4.71 33.64
CA ILE A 4 -3.41 -4.26 33.13
C ILE A 4 -4.47 -5.30 33.55
N SER A 5 -5.53 -4.83 34.21
CA SER A 5 -6.55 -5.70 34.79
C SER A 5 -7.31 -6.50 33.71
N PRO A 6 -7.79 -7.72 34.02
CA PRO A 6 -8.55 -8.56 33.08
C PRO A 6 -9.86 -7.91 32.59
N VAL A 7 -10.36 -6.87 33.30
CA VAL A 7 -11.54 -6.09 32.91
C VAL A 7 -11.22 -5.09 31.80
N ALA A 8 -10.06 -4.43 31.83
CA ALA A 8 -9.62 -3.53 30.75
C ALA A 8 -9.42 -4.29 29.42
N ARG A 9 -8.94 -5.55 29.49
CA ARG A 9 -8.81 -6.43 28.31
C ARG A 9 -10.15 -6.73 27.64
N LYS A 10 -11.27 -6.78 28.40
CA LYS A 10 -12.62 -7.04 27.87
C LYS A 10 -13.26 -5.82 27.19
N LEU A 11 -12.85 -4.60 27.54
CA LEU A 11 -13.42 -3.36 26.98
C LEU A 11 -12.76 -2.92 25.66
N HIS A 12 -11.50 -3.30 25.40
CA HIS A 12 -10.84 -3.07 24.11
C HIS A 12 -11.21 -4.11 23.02
N ALA A 13 -11.65 -5.30 23.43
CA ALA A 13 -12.02 -6.39 22.53
C ALA A 13 -13.14 -6.05 21.52
N PRO A 14 -14.23 -5.34 21.86
CA PRO A 14 -15.31 -5.05 20.90
C PRO A 14 -14.95 -3.96 19.87
N VAL A 15 -14.11 -2.99 20.21
CA VAL A 15 -13.64 -1.95 19.25
C VAL A 15 -12.66 -2.55 18.24
N VAL A 16 -11.75 -3.42 18.70
CA VAL A 16 -10.83 -4.16 17.84
C VAL A 16 -11.58 -5.21 17.01
N ALA A 17 -12.65 -5.83 17.55
CA ALA A 17 -13.56 -6.71 16.82
C ALA A 17 -14.40 -5.98 15.75
N ALA A 18 -14.80 -4.73 16.00
CA ALA A 18 -15.46 -3.90 14.99
C ALA A 18 -14.50 -3.56 13.84
N GLN A 19 -13.21 -3.33 14.14
CA GLN A 19 -12.15 -3.14 13.14
C GLN A 19 -11.79 -4.41 12.34
N LEU A 20 -12.11 -5.60 12.88
CA LEU A 20 -11.82 -6.92 12.30
C LEU A 20 -12.78 -7.35 11.17
N SER A 21 -13.97 -6.77 11.09
CA SER A 21 -14.96 -7.15 10.07
C SER A 21 -14.69 -6.46 8.73
N ALA A 22 -15.24 -6.97 7.62
CA ALA A 22 -15.23 -6.27 6.32
C ALA A 22 -15.64 -4.79 6.44
N ARG A 23 -16.48 -4.46 7.44
CA ARG A 23 -16.89 -3.09 7.79
C ARG A 23 -15.73 -2.18 8.22
N GLY A 24 -14.73 -2.69 8.94
CA GLY A 24 -13.55 -1.89 9.34
C GLY A 24 -12.68 -1.49 8.15
N ARG A 25 -12.55 -2.38 7.14
CA ARG A 25 -11.90 -2.04 5.86
C ARG A 25 -12.70 -1.01 5.07
N THR A 26 -14.00 -1.26 4.90
CA THR A 26 -14.91 -0.34 4.20
C THR A 26 -14.92 1.03 4.87
N TRP A 27 -14.93 1.10 6.20
CA TRP A 27 -14.87 2.36 6.94
C TRP A 27 -13.60 3.16 6.67
N ARG A 28 -12.43 2.50 6.66
CA ARG A 28 -11.16 3.18 6.31
C ARG A 28 -11.15 3.69 4.89
N LEU A 29 -11.69 2.91 3.94
CA LEU A 29 -11.82 3.33 2.54
C LEU A 29 -12.77 4.53 2.41
N LEU A 30 -13.90 4.50 3.11
CA LEU A 30 -14.87 5.60 3.12
C LEU A 30 -14.28 6.86 3.76
N LEU A 31 -13.58 6.75 4.89
CA LEU A 31 -12.91 7.89 5.51
C LEU A 31 -11.82 8.46 4.62
N SER A 32 -11.02 7.61 3.97
CA SER A 32 -9.99 8.08 3.03
C SER A 32 -10.63 8.77 1.82
N LEU A 33 -11.76 8.25 1.33
CA LEU A 33 -12.53 8.86 0.25
C LEU A 33 -13.10 10.22 0.66
N LEU A 34 -13.60 10.35 1.89
CA LEU A 34 -14.09 11.61 2.45
C LEU A 34 -12.96 12.63 2.59
N VAL A 35 -11.75 12.22 3.00
CA VAL A 35 -10.58 13.11 3.03
C VAL A 35 -10.21 13.59 1.64
N GLY A 36 -10.18 12.69 0.64
CA GLY A 36 -9.93 13.08 -0.76
C GLY A 36 -11.01 14.03 -1.29
N LEU A 37 -12.28 13.77 -1.00
CA LEU A 37 -13.39 14.63 -1.38
C LEU A 37 -13.30 16.01 -0.70
N ALA A 38 -12.98 16.06 0.58
CA ALA A 38 -12.77 17.32 1.30
C ALA A 38 -11.62 18.11 0.68
N ALA A 39 -10.50 17.45 0.36
CA ALA A 39 -9.36 18.08 -0.30
C ALA A 39 -9.74 18.67 -1.68
N PHE A 40 -10.58 17.97 -2.45
CA PHE A 40 -11.13 18.47 -3.72
C PHE A 40 -12.02 19.72 -3.57
N LEU A 41 -12.84 19.76 -2.52
CA LEU A 41 -13.82 20.81 -2.27
C LEU A 41 -13.21 22.06 -1.64
N LEU A 42 -12.18 21.90 -0.80
CA LEU A 42 -11.51 22.99 -0.09
C LEU A 42 -10.51 23.79 -0.94
N ALA A 43 -10.23 23.33 -2.17
CA ALA A 43 -9.33 24.02 -3.10
C ALA A 43 -10.03 24.41 -4.42
N PRO A 44 -11.10 25.23 -4.37
CA PRO A 44 -11.88 25.59 -5.56
C PRO A 44 -11.08 26.43 -6.57
N ASP A 45 -10.10 27.20 -6.09
CA ASP A 45 -9.30 28.12 -6.89
C ASP A 45 -8.24 27.42 -7.75
N LEU A 46 -8.00 26.13 -7.51
CA LEU A 46 -7.09 25.33 -8.32
C LEU A 46 -7.77 24.88 -9.62
N MET A 47 -6.99 24.78 -10.69
CA MET A 47 -7.42 24.13 -11.92
C MET A 47 -7.90 22.70 -11.65
N LEU A 48 -8.83 22.21 -12.48
CA LEU A 48 -9.46 20.89 -12.29
C LEU A 48 -8.46 19.75 -12.15
N GLY A 49 -7.39 19.74 -12.97
CA GLY A 49 -6.33 18.74 -12.89
C GLY A 49 -5.66 18.70 -11.50
N ALA A 50 -5.21 19.85 -11.00
CA ALA A 50 -4.58 19.97 -9.68
C ALA A 50 -5.54 19.56 -8.55
N ARG A 51 -6.84 19.89 -8.67
CA ARG A 51 -7.86 19.48 -7.68
C ARG A 51 -8.03 17.97 -7.62
N LEU A 52 -8.06 17.31 -8.78
CA LEU A 52 -8.16 15.85 -8.86
C LEU A 52 -6.92 15.17 -8.27
N MET A 53 -5.71 15.72 -8.53
CA MET A 53 -4.47 15.20 -7.94
C MET A 53 -4.44 15.40 -6.42
N LEU A 54 -4.84 16.58 -5.93
CA LEU A 54 -4.93 16.86 -4.51
C LEU A 54 -5.94 15.92 -3.80
N ALA A 55 -7.07 15.64 -4.45
CA ALA A 55 -8.06 14.67 -3.96
C ALA A 55 -7.48 13.25 -3.87
N TRP A 56 -6.75 12.83 -4.91
CA TRP A 56 -6.05 11.56 -4.95
C TRP A 56 -4.99 11.45 -3.86
N ASP A 57 -4.13 12.46 -3.71
CA ASP A 57 -3.08 12.48 -2.69
C ASP A 57 -3.67 12.45 -1.29
N GLY A 58 -4.75 13.21 -1.04
CA GLY A 58 -5.48 13.18 0.23
C GLY A 58 -6.03 11.79 0.54
N TYR A 59 -6.63 11.11 -0.46
CA TYR A 59 -7.09 9.73 -0.32
C TYR A 59 -5.93 8.77 -0.03
N VAL A 60 -4.83 8.85 -0.78
CA VAL A 60 -3.69 7.93 -0.64
C VAL A 60 -2.99 8.11 0.70
N VAL A 61 -2.70 9.33 1.11
CA VAL A 61 -2.02 9.62 2.39
C VAL A 61 -2.88 9.16 3.57
N SER A 62 -4.19 9.42 3.56
CA SER A 62 -5.08 8.96 4.62
C SER A 62 -5.21 7.44 4.65
N ALA A 63 -5.34 6.79 3.49
CA ALA A 63 -5.39 5.33 3.38
C ALA A 63 -4.09 4.67 3.90
N LEU A 64 -2.94 5.24 3.56
CA LEU A 64 -1.64 4.79 4.05
C LEU A 64 -1.52 4.98 5.57
N ALA A 65 -1.80 6.19 6.08
CA ALA A 65 -1.72 6.49 7.51
C ALA A 65 -2.58 5.53 8.34
N MET A 66 -3.82 5.28 7.90
CA MET A 66 -4.72 4.34 8.59
C MET A 66 -4.23 2.89 8.48
N SER A 67 -3.71 2.48 7.33
CA SER A 67 -3.19 1.12 7.13
C SER A 67 -1.96 0.87 7.98
N TRP A 68 -1.00 1.79 8.00
CA TRP A 68 0.20 1.70 8.81
C TRP A 68 -0.08 1.82 10.31
N HIS A 69 -1.01 2.68 10.72
CA HIS A 69 -1.46 2.73 12.11
C HIS A 69 -2.02 1.38 12.57
N LEU A 70 -2.85 0.72 11.75
CA LEU A 70 -3.35 -0.62 12.05
C LEU A 70 -2.23 -1.65 12.10
N MET A 71 -1.33 -1.65 11.11
CA MET A 71 -0.22 -2.62 11.05
C MET A 71 0.73 -2.49 12.25
N ALA A 72 1.00 -1.26 12.69
CA ALA A 72 1.89 -1.00 13.83
C ALA A 72 1.32 -1.47 15.17
N HIS A 73 0.00 -1.53 15.32
CA HIS A 73 -0.69 -1.91 16.57
C HIS A 73 -1.33 -3.30 16.51
N ALA A 74 -1.17 -4.03 15.40
CA ALA A 74 -1.76 -5.35 15.24
C ALA A 74 -0.99 -6.40 16.04
N ASP A 75 -1.71 -7.15 16.89
CA ASP A 75 -1.16 -8.34 17.54
C ASP A 75 -1.18 -9.57 16.62
N LEU A 76 -0.35 -10.58 16.90
CA LEU A 76 -0.28 -11.81 16.10
C LEU A 76 -1.65 -12.53 15.99
N GLY A 77 -2.46 -12.45 17.05
CA GLY A 77 -3.81 -13.01 17.04
C GLY A 77 -4.71 -12.31 16.02
N PHE A 78 -4.61 -10.99 15.91
CA PHE A 78 -5.33 -10.15 14.97
C PHE A 78 -4.93 -10.48 13.55
N ILE A 79 -3.63 -10.64 13.28
CA ILE A 79 -3.13 -10.98 11.94
C ILE A 79 -3.69 -12.36 11.51
N ARG A 80 -3.62 -13.36 12.40
CA ARG A 80 -4.17 -14.71 12.14
C ARG A 80 -5.68 -14.71 11.92
N ARG A 81 -6.44 -14.02 12.78
CA ARG A 81 -7.91 -13.88 12.61
C ARG A 81 -8.26 -13.21 11.29
N SER A 82 -7.56 -12.13 10.96
CA SER A 82 -7.75 -11.39 9.71
C SER A 82 -7.42 -12.24 8.48
N ALA A 83 -6.38 -13.06 8.55
CA ALA A 83 -6.01 -13.97 7.47
C ALA A 83 -7.06 -15.06 7.22
N ARG A 84 -7.63 -15.64 8.30
CA ARG A 84 -8.67 -16.68 8.23
C ARG A 84 -10.03 -16.16 7.79
N ALA A 85 -10.38 -14.93 8.16
CA ALA A 85 -11.66 -14.32 7.81
C ALA A 85 -11.78 -13.90 6.32
N LEU A 86 -10.67 -13.92 5.58
CA LEU A 86 -10.62 -13.48 4.18
C LEU A 86 -10.44 -14.67 3.26
N ASN A 87 -11.39 -14.86 2.35
CA ASN A 87 -11.31 -15.87 1.30
C ASN A 87 -10.03 -15.68 0.46
N PRO A 88 -9.12 -16.68 0.37
CA PRO A 88 -7.84 -16.55 -0.34
C PRO A 88 -7.95 -16.25 -1.84
N ARG A 89 -9.10 -16.57 -2.43
CA ARG A 89 -9.33 -16.64 -3.89
C ARG A 89 -9.98 -15.40 -4.51
N GLN A 90 -10.55 -14.47 -3.75
CA GLN A 90 -11.37 -13.42 -4.36
C GLN A 90 -10.57 -12.13 -4.62
N ASN A 91 -10.29 -11.88 -5.90
CA ASN A 91 -10.01 -10.59 -6.58
C ASN A 91 -8.91 -9.65 -6.04
N TRP A 92 -8.20 -10.00 -4.96
CA TRP A 92 -7.28 -9.08 -4.28
C TRP A 92 -6.04 -8.74 -5.12
N THR A 93 -5.41 -9.74 -5.74
CA THR A 93 -4.21 -9.52 -6.58
C THR A 93 -4.57 -8.73 -7.84
N LEU A 94 -5.70 -9.02 -8.47
CA LEU A 94 -6.13 -8.34 -9.69
C LEU A 94 -6.51 -6.87 -9.41
N MET A 95 -7.26 -6.59 -8.34
CA MET A 95 -7.57 -5.21 -7.95
C MET A 95 -6.32 -4.41 -7.57
N SER A 96 -5.38 -5.01 -6.82
CA SER A 96 -4.15 -4.32 -6.41
C SER A 96 -3.25 -3.99 -7.61
N VAL A 97 -3.14 -4.93 -8.55
CA VAL A 97 -2.37 -4.76 -9.79
C VAL A 97 -3.03 -3.75 -10.73
N LEU A 98 -4.37 -3.79 -10.88
CA LEU A 98 -5.11 -2.82 -11.68
C LEU A 98 -5.07 -1.40 -11.07
N LEU A 99 -5.13 -1.28 -9.75
CA LEU A 99 -5.03 0.01 -9.07
C LEU A 99 -3.65 0.64 -9.29
N VAL A 100 -2.58 -0.17 -9.23
CA VAL A 100 -1.21 0.32 -9.43
C VAL A 100 -0.90 0.55 -10.91
N LEU A 101 -1.34 -0.33 -11.82
CA LEU A 101 -1.24 -0.10 -13.27
C LEU A 101 -2.01 1.16 -13.68
N GLY A 102 -3.22 1.36 -13.14
CA GLY A 102 -3.99 2.59 -13.35
C GLY A 102 -3.25 3.83 -12.83
N SER A 103 -2.58 3.72 -11.68
CA SER A 103 -1.77 4.81 -11.12
C SER A 103 -0.58 5.14 -12.03
N ILE A 104 0.19 4.14 -12.49
CA ILE A 104 1.34 4.31 -13.40
C ILE A 104 0.90 4.93 -14.74
N VAL A 105 -0.20 4.43 -15.33
CA VAL A 105 -0.75 4.96 -16.59
C VAL A 105 -1.27 6.39 -16.42
N SER A 106 -1.91 6.70 -15.29
CA SER A 106 -2.36 8.07 -14.99
C SER A 106 -1.20 9.04 -14.82
N LEU A 107 -0.08 8.61 -14.23
CA LEU A 107 1.12 9.43 -14.03
C LEU A 107 1.85 9.72 -15.35
N GLY A 108 1.89 8.76 -16.28
CA GLY A 108 2.37 9.00 -17.64
C GLY A 108 1.47 9.95 -18.44
N ALA A 109 0.15 9.86 -18.26
CA ALA A 109 -0.80 10.76 -18.90
C ALA A 109 -0.66 12.22 -18.40
N VAL A 110 -0.35 12.42 -17.12
CA VAL A 110 -0.09 13.75 -16.54
C VAL A 110 1.12 14.42 -17.18
N LEU A 111 2.18 13.66 -17.52
CA LEU A 111 3.37 14.22 -18.16
C LEU A 111 3.20 14.49 -19.66
N LEU A 112 2.39 13.70 -20.35
CA LEU A 112 1.95 14.03 -21.71
C LEU A 112 1.10 15.31 -21.74
N LEU A 113 0.33 15.56 -20.67
CA LEU A 113 -0.44 16.78 -20.50
C LEU A 113 0.43 18.00 -20.12
N LEU A 114 1.59 17.78 -19.47
CA LEU A 114 2.56 18.82 -19.12
C LEU A 114 3.22 19.49 -20.35
N HIS A 115 3.26 18.84 -21.51
CA HIS A 115 3.66 19.47 -22.78
C HIS A 115 2.69 20.59 -23.24
N GLY A 116 1.51 20.72 -22.63
CA GLY A 116 0.56 21.81 -22.91
C GLY A 116 0.64 22.97 -21.92
N LEU A 117 1.63 23.03 -21.02
CA LEU A 117 1.69 23.99 -19.91
C LEU A 117 2.71 25.12 -20.09
N ASP A 118 3.25 25.33 -21.29
CA ASP A 118 4.14 26.46 -21.56
C ASP A 118 3.47 27.83 -21.30
N ASP A 119 2.13 27.86 -21.32
CA ASP A 119 1.31 29.05 -21.02
C ASP A 119 0.98 29.26 -19.52
N LEU A 120 1.36 28.34 -18.62
CA LEU A 120 1.05 28.48 -17.19
C LEU A 120 2.09 29.33 -16.43
N ALA A 121 1.61 30.05 -15.41
CA ALA A 121 2.50 30.78 -14.51
C ALA A 121 3.41 29.81 -13.73
N TYR A 122 4.64 30.22 -13.45
CA TYR A 122 5.65 29.40 -12.74
C TYR A 122 5.12 28.76 -11.44
N LYS A 123 4.33 29.50 -10.66
CA LYS A 123 3.75 29.03 -9.40
C LYS A 123 2.76 27.87 -9.61
N GLU A 124 1.92 27.95 -10.64
CA GLU A 124 0.94 26.91 -10.97
C GLU A 124 1.66 25.65 -11.46
N ARG A 125 2.64 25.83 -12.35
CA ARG A 125 3.51 24.74 -12.84
C ARG A 125 4.19 24.02 -11.68
N LEU A 126 4.74 24.76 -10.71
CA LEU A 126 5.40 24.17 -9.54
C LEU A 126 4.41 23.38 -8.67
N GLN A 127 3.20 23.89 -8.42
CA GLN A 127 2.17 23.19 -7.67
C GLN A 127 1.78 21.85 -8.33
N TYR A 128 1.59 21.86 -9.64
CA TYR A 128 1.30 20.66 -10.42
C TYR A 128 2.41 19.62 -10.32
N VAL A 129 3.67 20.04 -10.44
CA VAL A 129 4.83 19.16 -10.29
C VAL A 129 4.86 18.54 -8.89
N LEU A 130 4.66 19.34 -7.83
CA LEU A 130 4.67 18.84 -6.46
C LEU A 130 3.54 17.83 -6.19
N LEU A 131 2.31 18.11 -6.63
CA LEU A 131 1.19 17.16 -6.52
C LEU A 131 1.48 15.89 -7.31
N SER A 132 2.05 16.01 -8.52
CA SER A 132 2.42 14.84 -9.33
C SER A 132 3.44 13.96 -8.61
N VAL A 133 4.50 14.55 -8.06
CA VAL A 133 5.51 13.83 -7.27
C VAL A 133 4.87 13.18 -6.04
N GLY A 134 3.96 13.88 -5.35
CA GLY A 134 3.18 13.34 -4.24
C GLY A 134 2.38 12.10 -4.65
N SER A 135 1.68 12.17 -5.78
CA SER A 135 0.90 11.06 -6.32
C SER A 135 1.77 9.86 -6.67
N VAL A 136 2.95 10.09 -7.26
CA VAL A 136 3.95 9.04 -7.55
C VAL A 136 4.39 8.36 -6.24
N VAL A 137 4.93 9.13 -5.30
CA VAL A 137 5.44 8.59 -4.04
C VAL A 137 4.35 7.85 -3.26
N GLY A 138 3.15 8.42 -3.17
CA GLY A 138 2.00 7.79 -2.52
C GLY A 138 1.60 6.45 -3.17
N SER A 139 1.58 6.41 -4.51
CA SER A 139 1.24 5.19 -5.26
C SER A 139 2.28 4.09 -5.08
N TRP A 140 3.56 4.45 -5.02
CA TRP A 140 4.66 3.54 -4.68
C TRP A 140 4.46 2.91 -3.29
N PHE A 141 4.23 3.74 -2.26
CA PHE A 141 3.96 3.23 -0.91
C PHE A 141 2.71 2.35 -0.85
N LEU A 142 1.65 2.72 -1.58
CA LEU A 142 0.41 1.97 -1.63
C LEU A 142 0.62 0.57 -2.23
N LEU A 143 1.32 0.47 -3.37
CA LEU A 143 1.70 -0.80 -4.01
C LEU A 143 2.38 -1.73 -2.99
N HIS A 144 3.43 -1.26 -2.32
CA HIS A 144 4.22 -2.09 -1.41
C HIS A 144 3.49 -2.41 -0.10
N THR A 145 2.62 -1.51 0.37
CA THR A 145 1.73 -1.78 1.50
C THR A 145 0.72 -2.88 1.16
N LEU A 146 0.17 -2.89 -0.06
CA LEU A 146 -0.73 -3.95 -0.52
C LEU A 146 -0.01 -5.31 -0.58
N PHE A 147 1.22 -5.34 -1.10
CA PHE A 147 2.03 -6.57 -1.10
C PHE A 147 2.39 -7.04 0.32
N THR A 148 2.73 -6.13 1.22
CA THR A 148 2.96 -6.41 2.65
C THR A 148 1.77 -7.16 3.26
N LEU A 149 0.58 -6.59 3.11
CA LEU A 149 -0.66 -7.19 3.61
C LEU A 149 -0.98 -8.52 2.90
N ARG A 150 -0.67 -8.66 1.60
CA ARG A 150 -0.88 -9.90 0.85
C ARG A 150 0.02 -11.02 1.35
N TYR A 151 1.30 -10.73 1.59
CA TYR A 151 2.24 -11.69 2.12
C TYR A 151 1.81 -12.16 3.50
N ALA A 152 1.45 -11.25 4.39
CA ALA A 152 0.91 -11.60 5.71
C ALA A 152 -0.36 -12.45 5.61
N HIS A 153 -1.31 -12.08 4.73
CA HIS A 153 -2.55 -12.84 4.51
C HIS A 153 -2.24 -14.28 4.07
N LEU A 154 -1.45 -14.44 3.01
CA LEU A 154 -1.11 -15.76 2.47
C LEU A 154 -0.24 -16.59 3.44
N TYR A 155 0.59 -15.92 4.24
CA TYR A 155 1.38 -16.59 5.26
C TYR A 155 0.49 -17.22 6.33
N PHE A 156 -0.50 -16.47 6.83
CA PHE A 156 -1.36 -16.89 7.95
C PHE A 156 -2.70 -17.52 7.55
N CYS A 157 -3.06 -17.58 6.26
CA CYS A 157 -4.32 -18.19 5.82
C CYS A 157 -4.27 -19.72 5.74
N GLN A 158 -3.09 -20.33 5.79
CA GLN A 158 -2.93 -21.79 5.78
C GLN A 158 -3.10 -22.37 7.19
N ASP A 159 -3.72 -23.55 7.28
CA ASP A 159 -4.16 -24.15 8.54
C ASP A 159 -2.98 -24.71 9.36
N PRO A 160 -2.74 -24.22 10.61
CA PRO A 160 -1.74 -24.80 11.52
C PRO A 160 -2.03 -26.25 11.91
N ASP A 161 -3.29 -26.69 11.81
CA ASP A 161 -3.73 -28.03 12.23
C ASP A 161 -3.48 -29.11 11.16
N ARG A 162 -2.78 -28.77 10.06
CA ARG A 162 -2.25 -29.73 9.08
C ARG A 162 -0.76 -29.98 9.31
N PRO A 163 -0.38 -31.02 10.08
CA PRO A 163 1.02 -31.35 10.31
C PRO A 163 1.71 -31.71 8.98
N GLY A 164 2.87 -31.07 8.71
CA GLY A 164 3.75 -31.41 7.59
C GLY A 164 3.74 -30.48 6.37
N HIS A 165 3.00 -29.36 6.40
CA HIS A 165 3.19 -28.29 5.40
C HIS A 165 3.95 -27.12 6.03
N GLU A 166 5.01 -26.67 5.37
CA GLU A 166 5.68 -25.41 5.73
C GLU A 166 4.66 -24.27 5.62
N LEU A 167 4.06 -23.91 6.76
CA LEU A 167 3.11 -22.81 6.86
C LEU A 167 3.64 -21.58 6.11
N GLY A 168 2.83 -21.05 5.20
CA GLY A 168 2.95 -19.65 4.81
C GLY A 168 4.01 -19.32 3.75
N GLY A 169 4.63 -20.29 3.08
CA GLY A 169 5.35 -20.05 1.83
C GLY A 169 6.61 -19.16 1.89
N PHE A 170 6.99 -18.72 3.09
CA PHE A 170 8.20 -17.98 3.42
C PHE A 170 8.86 -18.60 4.65
N ARG A 171 10.19 -18.58 4.68
CA ARG A 171 10.99 -18.96 5.85
C ARG A 171 11.94 -17.82 6.16
N PHE A 172 11.65 -17.09 7.23
CA PHE A 172 12.46 -15.98 7.72
C PHE A 172 13.67 -16.51 8.47
N ALA A 173 14.82 -15.84 8.34
CA ALA A 173 15.98 -16.14 9.18
C ALA A 173 15.67 -15.85 10.66
N GLY A 174 16.14 -16.73 11.54
CA GLY A 174 15.88 -16.61 12.98
C GLY A 174 14.49 -17.12 13.37
N ALA A 175 13.54 -16.21 13.59
CA ALA A 175 12.23 -16.53 14.16
C ALA A 175 11.09 -16.43 13.12
N PRO A 176 9.98 -17.16 13.31
CA PRO A 176 8.77 -16.95 12.52
C PRO A 176 8.25 -15.52 12.64
N PRO A 177 7.62 -14.97 11.59
CA PRO A 177 7.11 -13.61 11.61
C PRO A 177 6.01 -13.48 12.67
N CYS A 178 6.07 -12.39 13.43
CA CYS A 178 5.14 -12.10 14.52
C CYS A 178 4.30 -10.85 14.25
N SER A 179 4.64 -10.08 13.22
CA SER A 179 4.09 -8.75 12.96
C SER A 179 3.94 -8.46 11.46
N TYR A 180 3.24 -7.37 11.13
CA TYR A 180 3.26 -6.86 9.74
C TYR A 180 4.63 -6.27 9.35
N TRP A 181 5.48 -5.89 10.30
CA TRP A 181 6.80 -5.34 10.02
C TRP A 181 7.72 -6.35 9.33
N ASP A 182 7.59 -7.65 9.64
CA ASP A 182 8.34 -8.71 8.99
C ASP A 182 8.03 -8.78 7.48
N PHE A 183 6.76 -8.60 7.13
CA PHE A 183 6.32 -8.59 5.73
C PHE A 183 6.58 -7.26 5.04
N ALA A 184 6.56 -6.16 5.79
CA ALA A 184 6.94 -4.84 5.29
C ALA A 184 8.43 -4.83 4.93
N TYR A 185 9.27 -5.41 5.79
CA TYR A 185 10.69 -5.62 5.53
C TYR A 185 10.94 -6.38 4.23
N LEU A 186 10.26 -7.53 4.04
CA LEU A 186 10.31 -8.31 2.79
C LEU A 186 9.84 -7.47 1.58
N ALA A 187 8.71 -6.79 1.71
CA ALA A 187 8.14 -5.99 0.62
C ALA A 187 9.04 -4.81 0.22
N SER A 188 9.65 -4.14 1.20
CA SER A 188 10.59 -3.03 0.98
C SER A 188 11.88 -3.47 0.29
N GLY A 189 12.42 -4.66 0.63
CA GLY A 189 13.54 -5.23 -0.11
C GLY A 189 13.22 -5.39 -1.60
N ILE A 190 12.03 -5.93 -1.91
CA ILE A 190 11.58 -6.09 -3.29
C ILE A 190 11.29 -4.73 -3.95
N ALA A 191 10.77 -3.77 -3.20
CA ALA A 191 10.47 -2.43 -3.69
C ALA A 191 11.71 -1.67 -4.15
N ILE A 192 12.75 -1.71 -3.31
CA ILE A 192 13.95 -0.88 -3.48
C ILE A 192 14.96 -1.57 -4.40
N THR A 193 15.18 -2.87 -4.24
CA THR A 193 16.25 -3.61 -4.92
C THR A 193 15.77 -4.76 -5.80
N ALA A 194 14.45 -5.01 -5.86
CA ALA A 194 13.87 -6.18 -6.52
C ALA A 194 14.36 -7.53 -5.97
N GLN A 195 14.91 -7.56 -4.76
CA GLN A 195 15.44 -8.76 -4.10
C GLN A 195 14.65 -9.13 -2.86
N THR A 196 14.62 -10.42 -2.54
CA THR A 196 14.20 -10.87 -1.21
C THR A 196 15.40 -10.73 -0.27
N PRO A 197 15.20 -10.19 0.95
CA PRO A 197 16.21 -10.23 1.99
C PRO A 197 16.45 -11.68 2.48
N ASP A 198 16.94 -11.89 3.69
CA ASP A 198 17.17 -13.17 4.40
C ASP A 198 15.89 -14.01 4.66
N VAL A 199 15.00 -14.06 3.66
CA VAL A 199 13.71 -14.74 3.64
C VAL A 199 13.67 -15.68 2.44
N LEU A 200 13.63 -16.99 2.70
CA LEU A 200 13.53 -18.01 1.67
C LEU A 200 12.08 -18.20 1.22
N ILE A 201 11.86 -18.25 -0.11
CA ILE A 201 10.54 -18.50 -0.70
C ILE A 201 10.32 -20.00 -0.88
N THR A 202 9.40 -20.60 -0.12
CA THR A 202 9.29 -22.05 -0.03
C THR A 202 8.22 -22.66 -0.94
N THR A 203 7.24 -21.88 -1.39
CA THR A 203 6.14 -22.38 -2.24
C THR A 203 6.15 -21.78 -3.65
N LYS A 204 5.63 -22.55 -4.62
CA LYS A 204 5.44 -22.08 -6.02
C LYS A 204 4.52 -20.86 -6.09
N THR A 205 3.48 -20.80 -5.26
CA THR A 205 2.53 -19.69 -5.20
C THR A 205 3.21 -18.40 -4.76
N MET A 206 4.00 -18.44 -3.68
CA MET A 206 4.75 -17.26 -3.24
C MET A 206 5.82 -16.84 -4.26
N ARG A 207 6.50 -17.78 -4.92
CA ARG A 207 7.47 -17.44 -5.99
C ARG A 207 6.82 -16.66 -7.13
N ARG A 208 5.64 -17.07 -7.60
CA ARG A 208 4.90 -16.33 -8.64
C ARG A 208 4.48 -14.93 -8.17
N LEU A 209 4.08 -14.81 -6.90
CA LEU A 209 3.68 -13.52 -6.33
C LEU A 209 4.88 -12.58 -6.16
N VAL A 210 6.01 -13.07 -5.67
CA VAL A 210 7.26 -12.29 -5.55
C VAL A 210 7.76 -11.89 -6.94
N MET A 211 7.72 -12.77 -7.93
CA MET A 211 8.07 -12.43 -9.31
C MET A 211 7.22 -11.28 -9.86
N LEU A 212 5.90 -11.33 -9.64
CA LEU A 212 5.00 -10.24 -10.02
C LEU A 212 5.34 -8.94 -9.29
N HIS A 213 5.59 -9.01 -7.97
CA HIS A 213 5.98 -7.85 -7.19
C HIS A 213 7.28 -7.23 -7.71
N SER A 214 8.33 -8.02 -7.90
CA SER A 214 9.61 -7.56 -8.43
C SER A 214 9.47 -6.94 -9.82
N LEU A 215 8.66 -7.53 -10.72
CA LEU A 215 8.43 -6.96 -12.06
C LEU A 215 7.71 -5.61 -11.98
N LEU A 216 6.70 -5.49 -11.12
CA LEU A 216 5.98 -4.24 -10.89
C LEU A 216 6.89 -3.18 -10.26
N SER A 217 7.69 -3.54 -9.25
CA SER A 217 8.69 -2.64 -8.63
C SER A 217 9.69 -2.14 -9.66
N PHE A 218 10.23 -3.04 -10.50
CA PHE A 218 11.18 -2.69 -11.55
C PHE A 218 10.57 -1.74 -12.58
N ALA A 219 9.36 -2.04 -13.07
CA ALA A 219 8.64 -1.18 -13.99
C ALA A 219 8.38 0.20 -13.36
N TYR A 220 7.91 0.24 -12.12
CA TYR A 220 7.65 1.48 -11.39
C TYR A 220 8.92 2.33 -11.26
N ASN A 221 10.01 1.75 -10.75
CA ASN A 221 11.29 2.45 -10.54
C ASN A 221 11.86 2.97 -11.87
N THR A 222 11.74 2.19 -12.95
CA THR A 222 12.19 2.60 -14.29
C THR A 222 11.34 3.75 -14.84
N THR A 223 10.01 3.68 -14.68
CA THR A 223 9.12 4.78 -15.06
C THR A 223 9.46 6.04 -14.28
N VAL A 224 9.56 5.99 -12.94
CA VAL A 224 9.92 7.15 -12.12
C VAL A 224 11.25 7.77 -12.56
N LEU A 225 12.26 6.95 -12.85
CA LEU A 225 13.54 7.45 -13.36
C LEU A 225 13.37 8.17 -14.70
N ALA A 226 12.65 7.58 -15.66
CA ALA A 226 12.39 8.19 -16.96
C ALA A 226 11.59 9.50 -16.84
N LEU A 227 10.56 9.52 -16.00
CA LEU A 227 9.76 10.71 -15.73
C LEU A 227 10.62 11.80 -15.07
N GLY A 228 11.50 11.42 -14.13
CA GLY A 228 12.44 12.34 -13.47
C GLY A 228 13.40 13.01 -14.45
N ILE A 229 13.95 12.25 -15.41
CA ILE A 229 14.80 12.79 -16.47
C ILE A 229 14.01 13.79 -17.33
N ASN A 230 12.80 13.44 -17.77
CA ASN A 230 11.97 14.35 -18.57
C ASN A 230 11.63 15.65 -17.84
N ILE A 231 11.31 15.57 -16.54
CA ILE A 231 11.03 16.75 -15.71
C ILE A 231 12.27 17.62 -15.59
N LEU A 232 13.45 17.03 -15.33
CA LEU A 232 14.71 17.77 -15.26
C LEU A 232 15.03 18.46 -16.58
N SER A 233 14.86 17.77 -17.71
CA SER A 233 15.05 18.34 -19.05
C SER A 233 14.06 19.45 -19.39
N ALA A 234 12.85 19.43 -18.81
CA ALA A 234 11.85 20.49 -19.03
C ALA A 234 12.05 21.71 -18.11
N LEU A 235 12.82 21.58 -17.02
CA LEU A 235 13.08 22.65 -16.05
C LEU A 235 14.41 23.37 -16.28
N LEU A 236 15.38 22.69 -16.88
CA LEU A 236 16.68 23.24 -17.32
C LEU A 236 16.56 23.86 -18.71
#